data_AF-A0A0P0X088-F1
#
_entry.id   AF-A0A0P0X088-F1
#
_cell.length_a   1.000
_cell.length_b   1.000
_cell.length_c   1.000
_cell.angle_alpha   90.00
_cell.angle_beta   90.00
_cell.angle_gamma   90.00
#
_symmetry.space_group_name_H-M   'P 1'
#
loop_
_entity.id
_entity.type
_entity.pdbx_description
1 polymer ?
#
loop_
_entity_poly.entity_id
_entity_poly.type
_entity_poly.pdbx_seq_one_letter_code
_entity_poly.pdbx_strand_id
1 'polypeptide(L)'
;MPFLSLPLLLAHYLHILPYMFQIKAVHWTRYLLQYTATEIFFDDSNAPIFLNFSSQKDAKNAGSLLVSLRNEALFPKGSTKGKSRVISFVDRRVALEMAENARDRWIKREISNFEYLMILNTLAGRSYNDLTQYPVFPWVLTDYTSEKLDFNKSSTFRDLSKPIGALDEKRFEVFLKIDMLISMTQIYQVFIMDLTTPPWELFFITFSGLSLLQLCIVASRVASLTMQIASSRASIVLTKTACQIQVMSKSLFLNFFTCLSFLKIQIRIILVLGRMVNL
;
A
#
# COMPACT_ATOMS: atom_id res chain seq x y z
N MET A 1 -8.98 16.40 -8.53
CA MET A 1 -10.13 16.84 -7.70
C MET A 1 -9.58 17.26 -6.34
N PRO A 2 -9.71 18.53 -5.93
CA PRO A 2 -9.18 19.00 -4.65
C PRO A 2 -10.05 18.53 -3.47
N PHE A 3 -9.43 18.49 -2.30
CA PHE A 3 -9.92 17.97 -1.02
C PHE A 3 -11.41 18.29 -0.75
N LEU A 4 -12.21 17.26 -0.53
CA LEU A 4 -13.63 17.35 -0.19
C LEU A 4 -13.79 17.89 1.24
N SER A 5 -14.14 19.17 1.38
CA SER A 5 -14.57 19.75 2.64
C SER A 5 -15.97 19.23 3.02
N LEU A 6 -16.27 19.17 4.33
CA LEU A 6 -17.54 18.73 4.92
C LEU A 6 -18.83 19.23 4.18
N PRO A 7 -18.90 20.46 3.64
CA PRO A 7 -20.05 20.94 2.88
C PRO A 7 -20.33 20.16 1.59
N LEU A 8 -19.29 19.68 0.90
CA LEU A 8 -19.48 18.80 -0.25
C LEU A 8 -19.91 17.40 0.16
N LEU A 9 -19.56 16.93 1.37
CA LEU A 9 -20.05 15.66 1.89
C LEU A 9 -21.58 15.69 2.06
N LEU A 10 -22.13 16.83 2.52
CA LEU A 10 -23.56 17.13 2.55
C LEU A 10 -24.20 17.25 1.16
N ALA A 11 -23.53 17.90 0.20
CA ALA A 11 -24.01 17.97 -1.18
C ALA A 11 -24.08 16.57 -1.83
N HIS A 12 -23.06 15.73 -1.64
CA HIS A 12 -23.10 14.33 -2.08
C HIS A 12 -24.13 13.52 -1.30
N TYR A 13 -24.36 13.80 -0.02
CA TYR A 13 -25.42 13.17 0.79
C TYR A 13 -26.81 13.43 0.17
N LEU A 14 -27.10 14.67 -0.23
CA LEU A 14 -28.31 15.04 -0.96
C LEU A 14 -28.43 14.35 -2.33
N HIS A 15 -27.30 14.16 -3.03
CA HIS A 15 -27.28 13.44 -4.31
C HIS A 15 -27.48 11.92 -4.16
N ILE A 16 -27.05 11.31 -3.05
CA ILE A 16 -27.13 9.85 -2.84
C ILE A 16 -28.48 9.44 -2.26
N LEU A 17 -29.13 10.28 -1.44
CA LEU A 17 -30.41 9.97 -0.80
C LEU A 17 -31.50 9.43 -1.76
N PRO A 18 -31.73 10.00 -2.96
CA PRO A 18 -32.70 9.46 -3.91
C PRO A 18 -32.38 8.02 -4.37
N TYR A 19 -31.09 7.68 -4.41
CA TYR A 19 -30.58 6.38 -4.88
C TYR A 19 -30.24 5.42 -3.74
N MET A 20 -30.48 5.81 -2.48
CA MET A 20 -30.06 5.02 -1.31
C MET A 20 -30.63 3.59 -1.34
N PHE A 21 -31.87 3.42 -1.82
CA PHE A 21 -32.53 2.11 -1.94
C PHE A 21 -31.96 1.24 -3.07
N GLN A 22 -31.25 1.83 -4.03
CA GLN A 22 -30.69 1.17 -5.20
C GLN A 22 -29.20 0.84 -5.03
N ILE A 23 -28.56 1.21 -3.92
CA ILE A 23 -27.16 0.87 -3.66
C ILE A 23 -27.06 -0.67 -3.56
N LYS A 24 -26.27 -1.22 -4.48
CA LYS A 24 -25.94 -2.65 -4.62
C LYS A 24 -24.71 -3.03 -3.80
N ALA A 25 -23.68 -2.20 -3.82
CA ALA A 25 -22.43 -2.47 -3.11
C ALA A 25 -21.66 -1.18 -2.84
N VAL A 26 -20.88 -1.19 -1.76
CA VAL A 26 -19.98 -0.09 -1.40
C VAL A 26 -18.60 -0.69 -1.15
N HIS A 27 -17.65 -0.34 -2.01
CA HIS A 27 -16.31 -0.93 -2.05
C HIS A 27 -15.27 0.00 -1.47
N TRP A 28 -14.43 -0.52 -0.59
CA TRP A 28 -13.21 0.15 -0.19
C TRP A 28 -12.17 0.00 -1.28
N THR A 29 -11.69 1.12 -1.83
CA THR A 29 -10.79 1.13 -2.98
C THR A 29 -9.63 2.11 -2.80
N ARG A 30 -8.78 2.19 -3.81
CA ARG A 30 -7.58 3.01 -3.82
C ARG A 30 -7.74 4.21 -4.74
N TYR A 31 -7.13 5.32 -4.35
CA TYR A 31 -6.86 6.47 -5.21
C TYR A 31 -5.37 6.79 -5.11
N LEU A 32 -4.68 6.92 -6.25
CA LEU A 32 -3.22 7.13 -6.29
C LEU A 32 -2.44 6.12 -5.42
N LEU A 33 -2.82 4.83 -5.48
CA LEU A 33 -2.26 3.72 -4.70
C LEU A 33 -2.49 3.80 -3.17
N GLN A 34 -3.24 4.79 -2.67
CA GLN A 34 -3.61 4.91 -1.27
C GLN A 34 -5.04 4.45 -1.05
N TYR A 35 -5.30 3.68 0.00
CA TYR A 35 -6.64 3.17 0.32
C TYR A 35 -7.53 4.24 0.97
N THR A 36 -7.69 5.38 0.31
CA THR A 36 -8.42 6.56 0.78
C THR A 36 -9.74 6.77 0.05
N ALA A 37 -10.20 5.81 -0.76
CA ALA A 37 -11.39 5.98 -1.59
C ALA A 37 -12.46 4.91 -1.34
N THR A 38 -13.69 5.26 -1.69
CA THR A 38 -14.86 4.39 -1.64
C THR A 38 -15.63 4.51 -2.96
N GLU A 39 -16.03 3.38 -3.53
CA GLU A 39 -16.82 3.33 -4.76
C GLU A 39 -18.18 2.71 -4.52
N ILE A 40 -19.24 3.37 -4.98
CA ILE A 40 -20.63 3.02 -4.74
C ILE A 40 -21.23 2.51 -6.04
N PHE A 41 -21.76 1.29 -6.02
CA PHE A 41 -22.40 0.63 -7.16
C PHE A 41 -23.91 0.55 -6.93
N PHE A 42 -24.68 0.69 -8.00
CA PHE A 42 -26.14 0.67 -7.97
C PHE A 42 -26.71 -0.54 -8.72
N ASP A 43 -27.97 -0.87 -8.42
CA ASP A 43 -28.73 -1.95 -9.06
C ASP A 43 -29.32 -1.51 -10.41
N ASP A 44 -29.70 -0.23 -10.52
CA ASP A 44 -30.04 0.37 -11.80
C ASP A 44 -28.74 0.65 -12.56
N SER A 45 -28.77 0.57 -13.89
CA SER A 45 -27.59 0.69 -14.79
C SER A 45 -26.86 2.05 -14.72
N ASN A 46 -27.07 2.81 -13.65
CA ASN A 46 -26.35 4.00 -13.27
C ASN A 46 -24.85 3.72 -13.09
N ALA A 47 -24.06 4.72 -13.47
CA ALA A 47 -22.63 4.67 -13.29
C ALA A 47 -22.26 4.66 -11.79
N PRO A 48 -21.19 3.93 -11.41
CA PRO A 48 -20.73 3.93 -10.03
C PRO A 48 -20.18 5.31 -9.63
N ILE A 49 -20.41 5.70 -8.38
CA ILE A 49 -19.89 6.95 -7.80
C ILE A 49 -18.58 6.67 -7.06
N PHE A 50 -17.51 7.37 -7.42
CA PHE A 50 -16.19 7.26 -6.78
C PHE A 50 -15.91 8.47 -5.87
N LEU A 51 -15.68 8.22 -4.58
CA LEU A 51 -15.42 9.23 -3.57
C LEU A 51 -14.03 9.04 -2.96
N ASN A 52 -13.19 10.07 -2.99
CA ASN A 52 -11.88 10.07 -2.30
C ASN A 52 -11.95 10.88 -1.00
N PHE A 53 -11.25 10.41 0.03
CA PHE A 53 -11.22 11.00 1.36
C PHE A 53 -9.81 11.43 1.77
N SER A 54 -9.70 12.24 2.82
CA SER A 54 -8.43 12.69 3.39
C SER A 54 -7.63 11.57 4.04
N SER A 55 -8.31 10.55 4.57
CA SER A 55 -7.66 9.45 5.26
C SER A 55 -8.36 8.12 4.98
N GLN A 56 -7.60 7.04 5.15
CA GLN A 56 -8.11 5.68 5.10
C GLN A 56 -9.22 5.45 6.13
N LYS A 57 -9.11 6.09 7.30
CA LYS A 57 -10.10 5.99 8.37
C LYS A 57 -11.42 6.61 7.95
N ASP A 58 -11.38 7.79 7.34
CA ASP A 58 -12.59 8.50 6.88
C ASP A 58 -13.29 7.72 5.77
N ALA A 59 -12.54 7.16 4.81
CA ALA A 59 -13.09 6.35 3.72
C ALA A 59 -13.85 5.13 4.25
N LYS A 60 -13.25 4.40 5.20
CA LYS A 60 -13.88 3.25 5.85
C LYS A 60 -15.11 3.63 6.65
N ASN A 61 -15.00 4.71 7.44
CA ASN A 61 -16.11 5.18 8.28
C ASN A 61 -17.31 5.61 7.42
N ALA A 62 -17.06 6.39 6.37
CA ALA A 62 -18.09 6.86 5.45
C ALA A 62 -18.74 5.69 4.70
N GLY A 63 -17.94 4.75 4.18
CA GLY A 63 -18.47 3.57 3.48
C GLY A 63 -19.28 2.65 4.39
N SER A 64 -18.82 2.42 5.62
CA SER A 64 -19.54 1.62 6.62
C SER A 64 -20.85 2.29 7.03
N LEU A 65 -20.83 3.61 7.25
CA LEU A 65 -22.02 4.39 7.59
C LEU A 65 -23.05 4.37 6.45
N LEU A 66 -22.61 4.50 5.20
CA LEU A 66 -23.51 4.45 4.05
C LEU A 66 -24.23 3.10 3.96
N VAL A 67 -23.48 2.00 4.17
CA VAL A 67 -24.05 0.64 4.20
C VAL A 67 -25.04 0.48 5.35
N SER A 68 -24.72 0.97 6.55
CA SER A 68 -25.64 0.87 7.70
C SER A 68 -26.93 1.65 7.46
N LEU A 69 -26.83 2.89 6.96
CA LEU A 69 -27.99 3.74 6.66
C LEU A 69 -28.88 3.10 5.58
N ARG A 70 -28.28 2.57 4.52
CA ARG A 70 -29.01 1.87 3.46
C ARG A 70 -29.73 0.63 3.98
N ASN A 71 -29.05 -0.18 4.80
CA ASN A 71 -29.64 -1.38 5.38
C ASN A 71 -30.76 -1.05 6.36
N GLU A 72 -30.61 -0.01 7.18
CA GLU A 72 -31.66 0.48 8.08
C GLU A 72 -32.87 1.01 7.33
N ALA A 73 -32.66 1.74 6.24
CA ALA A 73 -33.75 2.27 5.41
C ALA A 73 -34.59 1.17 4.74
N LEU A 74 -33.98 0.06 4.34
CA LEU A 74 -34.69 -1.08 3.73
C LEU A 74 -35.26 -2.06 4.75
N PHE A 75 -34.60 -2.21 5.90
CA PHE A 75 -34.97 -3.15 6.96
C PHE A 75 -35.08 -2.45 8.32
N PRO A 76 -36.06 -1.57 8.51
CA PRO A 76 -36.31 -1.00 9.83
C PRO A 76 -36.63 -2.12 10.84
N LYS A 77 -36.20 -1.92 12.09
CA LYS A 77 -36.33 -2.89 13.19
C LYS A 77 -37.77 -3.43 13.24
N GLY A 78 -37.94 -4.73 13.00
CA GLY A 78 -39.24 -5.41 12.95
C GLY A 78 -39.54 -6.13 11.62
N SER A 79 -38.83 -5.82 10.54
CA SER A 79 -39.01 -6.52 9.26
C SER A 79 -38.19 -7.82 9.21
N THR A 80 -38.85 -8.99 9.24
CA THR A 80 -38.20 -10.31 9.02
C THR A 80 -38.08 -10.65 7.52
N LYS A 81 -38.79 -9.93 6.65
CA LYS A 81 -38.81 -10.19 5.21
C LYS A 81 -37.61 -9.54 4.53
N GLY A 82 -36.76 -10.37 3.91
CA GLY A 82 -35.77 -9.88 2.94
C GLY A 82 -34.30 -9.80 3.39
N LYS A 83 -33.88 -10.53 4.45
CA LYS A 83 -32.46 -10.62 4.88
C LYS A 83 -31.46 -10.91 3.74
N SER A 84 -31.91 -11.51 2.64
CA SER A 84 -31.08 -11.78 1.45
C SER A 84 -30.56 -10.53 0.73
N ARG A 85 -31.16 -9.34 0.90
CA ARG A 85 -30.70 -8.10 0.26
C ARG A 85 -29.86 -7.22 1.19
N VAL A 86 -29.48 -7.71 2.37
CA VAL A 86 -28.55 -6.97 3.25
C VAL A 86 -27.18 -6.99 2.58
N ILE A 87 -26.57 -5.81 2.47
CA ILE A 87 -25.22 -5.67 1.92
C ILE A 87 -24.23 -5.39 3.05
N SER A 88 -22.98 -5.81 2.88
CA SER A 88 -21.87 -5.46 3.76
C SER A 88 -20.91 -4.50 3.06
N PHE A 89 -20.20 -3.70 3.85
CA PHE A 89 -19.10 -2.90 3.30
C PHE A 89 -18.00 -3.83 2.77
N VAL A 90 -17.64 -3.67 1.50
CA VAL A 90 -16.70 -4.56 0.82
C VAL A 90 -15.28 -4.10 1.10
N ASP A 91 -14.70 -4.65 2.17
CA ASP A 91 -13.28 -4.52 2.48
C ASP A 91 -12.45 -5.59 1.75
N ARG A 92 -11.15 -5.66 2.05
CA ARG A 92 -10.25 -6.62 1.41
C ARG A 92 -10.65 -8.08 1.68
N ARG A 93 -11.19 -8.39 2.85
CA ARG A 93 -11.60 -9.76 3.20
C ARG A 93 -12.87 -10.14 2.45
N VAL A 94 -13.89 -9.29 2.51
CA VAL A 94 -15.15 -9.49 1.78
C VAL A 94 -14.90 -9.57 0.27
N ALA A 95 -13.98 -8.76 -0.25
CA ALA A 95 -13.62 -8.81 -1.66
C ALA A 95 -12.99 -10.15 -2.07
N LEU A 96 -12.20 -10.79 -1.20
CA LEU A 96 -11.63 -12.12 -1.47
C LEU A 96 -12.73 -13.19 -1.50
N GLU A 97 -13.65 -13.17 -0.53
CA GLU A 97 -14.80 -14.10 -0.50
C GLU A 97 -15.68 -13.93 -1.75
N MET A 98 -15.93 -12.68 -2.19
CA MET A 98 -16.65 -12.40 -3.43
C MET A 98 -15.90 -12.91 -4.67
N ALA A 99 -14.57 -12.82 -4.69
CA ALA A 99 -13.75 -13.31 -5.79
C ALA A 99 -13.77 -14.85 -5.88
N GLU A 100 -13.72 -15.54 -4.74
CA GLU A 100 -13.88 -17.00 -4.67
C GLU A 100 -15.25 -17.43 -5.17
N ASN A 101 -16.31 -16.74 -4.72
CA ASN A 101 -17.66 -17.01 -5.17
C ASN A 101 -17.84 -16.76 -6.68
N ALA A 102 -17.24 -15.68 -7.22
CA ALA A 102 -17.25 -15.41 -8.65
C ALA A 102 -16.50 -16.47 -9.45
N ARG A 103 -15.36 -16.95 -8.94
CA ARG A 103 -14.60 -18.06 -9.54
C ARG A 103 -15.46 -19.32 -9.62
N ASP A 104 -16.19 -19.66 -8.56
CA ASP A 104 -17.02 -20.87 -8.54
C ASP A 104 -18.17 -20.79 -9.54
N ARG A 105 -18.84 -19.62 -9.63
CA ARG A 105 -19.88 -19.36 -10.65
C ARG A 105 -19.32 -19.46 -12.07
N TRP A 106 -18.11 -18.93 -12.28
CA TRP A 106 -17.44 -19.00 -13.58
C TRP A 106 -17.08 -20.45 -13.95
N ILE A 107 -16.55 -21.24 -13.02
CA ILE A 107 -16.26 -22.68 -13.23
C ILE A 107 -17.53 -23.45 -13.60
N LYS A 108 -18.66 -23.14 -12.95
CA LYS A 108 -19.98 -23.71 -13.25
C LYS A 108 -20.61 -23.18 -14.53
N ARG A 109 -19.94 -22.28 -15.25
CA ARG A 109 -20.44 -21.59 -16.46
C ARG A 109 -21.73 -20.80 -16.24
N GLU A 110 -21.96 -20.35 -15.01
CA GLU A 110 -23.12 -19.52 -14.64
C GLU A 110 -22.93 -18.06 -15.06
N ILE A 111 -21.67 -17.62 -15.20
CA ILE A 111 -21.29 -16.27 -15.64
C ILE A 111 -20.32 -16.33 -16.82
N SER A 112 -20.37 -15.30 -17.66
CA SER A 112 -19.47 -15.19 -18.83
C SER A 112 -18.03 -14.86 -18.43
N ASN A 113 -17.07 -15.12 -19.32
CA ASN A 113 -15.67 -14.71 -19.13
C ASN A 113 -15.55 -13.19 -18.91
N PHE A 114 -16.32 -12.40 -19.65
CA PHE A 114 -16.33 -10.94 -19.52
C PHE A 114 -16.82 -10.51 -18.14
N GLU A 115 -17.95 -11.07 -17.70
CA GLU A 115 -18.51 -10.77 -16.38
C GLU A 115 -17.56 -11.14 -15.24
N TYR A 116 -16.94 -12.32 -15.31
CA TYR A 116 -15.94 -12.74 -14.34
C TYR A 116 -14.75 -11.77 -14.27
N LEU A 117 -14.20 -11.36 -15.41
CA LEU A 117 -13.11 -10.39 -15.47
C LEU A 117 -13.52 -9.03 -14.92
N MET A 118 -14.75 -8.58 -15.19
CA MET A 118 -15.25 -7.31 -14.64
C MET A 118 -15.39 -7.37 -13.12
N ILE A 119 -15.87 -8.49 -12.57
CA ILE A 119 -15.92 -8.71 -11.12
C ILE A 119 -14.51 -8.65 -10.52
N LEU A 120 -13.55 -9.39 -11.10
CA LEU A 120 -12.16 -9.39 -10.59
C LEU A 120 -11.52 -8.00 -10.63
N ASN A 121 -11.71 -7.27 -11.73
CA ASN A 121 -11.18 -5.91 -11.87
C ASN A 121 -11.74 -4.99 -10.78
N THR A 122 -13.06 -4.99 -10.58
CA THR A 122 -13.72 -4.20 -9.52
C THR A 122 -13.20 -4.58 -8.13
N LEU A 123 -13.09 -5.88 -7.83
CA LEU A 123 -12.59 -6.38 -6.53
C LEU A 123 -11.09 -6.11 -6.32
N ALA A 124 -10.31 -5.95 -7.39
CA ALA A 124 -8.93 -5.48 -7.33
C ALA A 124 -8.81 -3.96 -7.13
N GLY A 125 -9.93 -3.23 -7.11
CA GLY A 125 -10.00 -1.78 -6.97
C GLY A 125 -9.79 -1.02 -8.28
N ARG A 126 -9.93 -1.69 -9.43
CA ARG A 126 -9.95 -1.01 -10.74
C ARG A 126 -11.33 -0.39 -10.97
N SER A 127 -11.34 0.84 -11.43
CA SER A 127 -12.57 1.63 -11.63
C SER A 127 -12.59 2.25 -13.01
N TYR A 128 -13.78 2.40 -13.58
CA TYR A 128 -14.00 3.23 -14.77
C TYR A 128 -13.70 4.72 -14.52
N ASN A 129 -13.77 5.14 -13.25
CA ASN A 129 -13.54 6.51 -12.81
C ASN A 129 -12.04 6.82 -12.57
N ASP A 130 -11.18 5.81 -12.52
CA ASP A 130 -9.73 5.97 -12.40
C ASP A 130 -9.04 5.56 -13.71
N LEU A 131 -8.72 6.55 -14.55
CA LEU A 131 -8.02 6.36 -15.82
C LEU A 131 -6.65 5.68 -15.67
N THR A 132 -6.02 5.76 -14.50
CA THR A 132 -4.72 5.12 -14.25
C THR A 132 -4.85 3.62 -13.99
N GLN A 133 -6.06 3.15 -13.66
CA GLN A 133 -6.37 1.76 -13.32
C GLN A 133 -7.58 1.24 -14.09
N TYR A 134 -7.81 1.72 -15.32
CA TYR A 134 -8.99 1.36 -16.10
C TYR A 134 -9.06 -0.17 -16.34
N PRO A 135 -10.20 -0.84 -16.12
CA PRO A 135 -10.32 -2.31 -16.16
C PRO A 135 -9.83 -3.02 -17.43
N VAL A 136 -9.85 -2.36 -18.60
CA VAL A 136 -9.62 -3.01 -19.92
C VAL A 136 -8.48 -2.39 -20.72
N PHE A 137 -8.18 -1.09 -20.56
CA PHE A 137 -7.24 -0.36 -21.42
C PHE A 137 -5.90 -0.14 -20.73
N PRO A 138 -4.86 -0.95 -20.99
CA PRO A 138 -3.51 -0.62 -20.55
C PRO A 138 -3.01 0.65 -21.27
N TRP A 139 -2.01 1.33 -20.71
CA TRP A 139 -1.34 2.42 -21.41
C TRP A 139 -0.53 1.82 -22.56
N VAL A 140 -1.06 1.83 -23.78
CA VAL A 140 -0.41 1.24 -24.96
C VAL A 140 0.38 2.26 -25.76
N LEU A 141 0.11 3.55 -25.61
CA LEU A 141 0.79 4.61 -26.36
C LEU A 141 1.94 5.22 -25.56
N THR A 142 2.96 5.71 -26.26
CA THR A 142 4.07 6.52 -25.71
C THR A 142 3.85 7.99 -25.97
N ASP A 143 3.35 8.33 -27.16
CA ASP A 143 3.11 9.69 -27.61
C ASP A 143 1.65 10.07 -27.38
N TYR A 144 1.43 10.96 -26.41
CA TYR A 144 0.14 11.60 -26.13
C TYR A 144 0.14 13.09 -26.51
N THR A 145 1.18 13.56 -27.18
CA THR A 145 1.39 14.97 -27.52
C THR A 145 1.07 15.28 -28.98
N SER A 146 1.28 14.32 -29.89
CA SER A 146 0.98 14.49 -31.31
C SER A 146 -0.53 14.41 -31.59
N GLU A 147 -1.05 15.34 -32.39
CA GLU A 147 -2.46 15.35 -32.81
C GLU A 147 -2.83 14.14 -33.68
N LYS A 148 -1.88 13.62 -34.46
CA LYS A 148 -2.03 12.44 -35.31
C LYS A 148 -0.96 11.42 -34.97
N LEU A 149 -1.40 10.19 -34.68
CA LEU A 149 -0.52 9.07 -34.37
C LEU A 149 -0.27 8.25 -35.64
N ASP A 150 1.00 7.92 -35.88
CA ASP A 150 1.38 6.96 -36.92
C ASP A 150 1.41 5.54 -36.34
N PHE A 151 0.41 4.74 -36.70
CA PHE A 151 0.29 3.35 -36.26
C PHE A 151 1.29 2.39 -36.93
N ASN A 152 2.04 2.84 -37.95
CA ASN A 152 3.10 2.03 -38.56
C ASN A 152 4.44 2.18 -37.83
N LYS A 153 4.57 3.20 -36.97
CA LYS A 153 5.81 3.47 -36.23
C LYS A 153 5.80 2.75 -34.89
N SER A 154 6.76 1.85 -34.69
CA SER A 154 6.90 1.10 -33.43
C SER A 154 7.08 2.01 -32.21
N SER A 155 7.71 3.18 -32.38
CA SER A 155 7.92 4.14 -31.30
C SER A 155 6.64 4.82 -30.80
N THR A 156 5.52 4.72 -31.53
CA THR A 156 4.19 5.22 -31.11
C THR A 156 3.61 4.35 -29.98
N PHE A 157 4.00 3.07 -29.96
CA PHE A 157 3.53 2.10 -28.98
C PHE A 157 4.53 1.94 -27.85
N ARG A 158 3.99 1.74 -26.65
CA ARG A 158 4.75 1.43 -25.45
C ARG A 158 5.36 0.05 -25.58
N ASP A 159 6.64 -0.03 -25.24
CA ASP A 159 7.31 -1.31 -25.00
C ASP A 159 6.64 -2.02 -23.80
N LEU A 160 5.85 -3.05 -24.12
CA LEU A 160 5.14 -3.85 -23.12
C LEU A 160 6.06 -4.81 -22.36
N SER A 161 7.31 -5.01 -22.82
CA SER A 161 8.31 -5.79 -22.08
C SER A 161 8.79 -5.07 -20.80
N LYS A 162 8.57 -3.75 -20.71
CA LYS A 162 8.96 -2.91 -19.58
C LYS A 162 7.77 -2.52 -18.70
N PRO A 163 7.92 -2.48 -17.36
CA PRO A 163 6.89 -1.92 -16.48
C PRO A 163 6.78 -0.41 -16.68
N ILE A 164 5.64 0.18 -16.29
CA ILE A 164 5.38 1.62 -16.50
C ILE A 164 6.44 2.52 -15.82
N GLY A 165 6.94 2.11 -14.66
CA GLY A 165 8.00 2.83 -13.94
C GLY A 165 9.36 2.81 -14.63
N ALA A 166 9.56 1.92 -15.62
CA ALA A 166 10.81 1.79 -16.37
C ALA A 166 10.85 2.55 -17.70
N LEU A 167 9.79 3.28 -18.05
CA LEU A 167 9.73 4.04 -19.30
C LEU A 167 10.56 5.32 -19.28
N ASP A 168 10.60 6.00 -18.13
CA ASP A 168 11.41 7.20 -17.93
C ASP A 168 12.66 6.78 -17.15
N GLU A 169 13.83 6.82 -17.78
CA GLU A 169 15.10 6.40 -17.18
C GLU A 169 15.37 7.09 -15.83
N LYS A 170 14.99 8.37 -15.69
CA LYS A 170 15.15 9.11 -14.43
C LYS A 170 14.22 8.57 -13.35
N ARG A 171 12.97 8.25 -13.69
CA ARG A 171 12.02 7.61 -12.76
C ARG A 171 12.41 6.16 -12.48
N PHE A 172 12.97 5.45 -13.45
CA PHE A 172 13.40 4.06 -13.30
C PHE A 172 14.51 3.94 -12.27
N GLU A 173 15.51 4.82 -12.30
CA GLU A 173 16.55 4.85 -11.26
C GLU A 173 15.97 5.09 -9.87
N VAL A 174 14.97 5.97 -9.74
CA VAL A 174 14.28 6.23 -8.47
C VAL A 174 13.47 5.01 -8.04
N PHE A 175 12.78 4.36 -8.98
CA PHE A 175 11.99 3.17 -8.73
C PHE A 175 12.86 2.01 -8.27
N LEU A 176 13.99 1.74 -8.95
CA LEU A 176 14.98 0.75 -8.53
C LEU A 176 15.53 1.04 -7.13
N LYS A 177 15.81 2.32 -6.81
CA LYS A 177 16.24 2.71 -5.46
C LYS A 177 15.16 2.43 -4.41
N ILE A 178 13.89 2.67 -4.72
CA ILE A 178 12.76 2.42 -3.81
C ILE A 178 12.50 0.92 -3.66
N ASP A 179 12.46 0.16 -4.75
CA ASP A 179 12.24 -1.29 -4.73
C ASP A 179 13.38 -2.02 -4.04
N MET A 180 14.64 -1.59 -4.24
CA MET A 180 15.74 -2.05 -3.40
C MET A 180 15.43 -1.72 -1.93
N LEU A 181 15.03 -0.49 -1.59
CA LEU A 181 14.75 -0.12 -0.21
C LEU A 181 13.60 -0.95 0.43
N ILE A 182 12.54 -1.26 -0.33
CA ILE A 182 11.39 -2.06 0.12
C ILE A 182 11.79 -3.53 0.26
N SER A 183 12.48 -4.09 -0.73
CA SER A 183 13.01 -5.45 -0.65
C SER A 183 13.97 -5.57 0.53
N MET A 184 14.79 -4.55 0.76
CA MET A 184 15.70 -4.47 1.91
C MET A 184 14.94 -4.43 3.24
N THR A 185 13.88 -3.62 3.37
CA THR A 185 13.08 -3.59 4.61
C THR A 185 12.31 -4.87 4.84
N GLN A 186 11.83 -5.55 3.79
CA GLN A 186 11.18 -6.86 3.89
C GLN A 186 12.18 -7.95 4.29
N ILE A 187 13.34 -8.02 3.64
CA ILE A 187 14.43 -8.95 3.99
C ILE A 187 14.83 -8.73 5.45
N TYR A 188 15.00 -7.48 5.89
CA TYR A 188 15.29 -7.18 7.29
C TYR A 188 14.15 -7.51 8.25
N GLN A 189 12.88 -7.33 7.87
CA GLN A 189 11.75 -7.76 8.69
C GLN A 189 11.79 -9.27 8.91
N VAL A 190 12.10 -10.05 7.87
CA VAL A 190 12.28 -11.51 7.99
C VAL A 190 13.47 -11.83 8.91
N PHE A 191 14.62 -11.18 8.71
CA PHE A 191 15.81 -11.40 9.56
C PHE A 191 15.64 -10.97 11.03
N ILE A 192 14.84 -9.94 11.33
CA ILE A 192 14.52 -9.56 12.72
C ILE A 192 13.58 -10.59 13.37
N MET A 193 12.80 -11.34 12.58
CA MET A 193 12.01 -12.46 13.07
C MET A 193 12.85 -13.72 13.27
N ASP A 194 13.82 -13.97 12.39
CA ASP A 194 14.81 -15.04 12.53
C ASP A 194 16.04 -14.56 13.33
N LEU A 195 15.94 -14.66 14.66
CA LEU A 195 17.00 -14.33 15.65
C LEU A 195 18.34 -15.11 15.49
N THR A 196 18.58 -15.80 14.37
CA THR A 196 19.62 -16.83 14.22
C THR A 196 20.81 -16.43 13.33
N THR A 197 20.77 -15.29 12.63
CA THR A 197 21.91 -14.84 11.79
C THR A 197 22.36 -13.41 12.13
N PRO A 198 23.66 -13.15 12.36
CA PRO A 198 24.17 -11.80 12.60
C PRO A 198 23.99 -10.93 11.35
N PRO A 199 23.07 -9.94 11.36
CA PRO A 199 22.63 -9.25 10.12
C PRO A 199 23.72 -8.41 9.42
N TRP A 200 24.86 -8.16 10.09
CA TRP A 200 25.84 -7.18 9.64
C TRP A 200 26.87 -7.71 8.63
N GLU A 201 27.20 -9.00 8.65
CA GLU A 201 28.17 -9.55 7.68
C GLU A 201 27.60 -9.58 6.26
N LEU A 202 26.32 -9.97 6.12
CA LEU A 202 25.59 -9.91 4.84
C LEU A 202 25.31 -8.48 4.37
N PHE A 203 25.11 -7.52 5.29
CA PHE A 203 24.98 -6.11 4.93
C PHE A 203 26.23 -5.64 4.17
N PHE A 204 27.44 -5.83 4.71
CA PHE A 204 28.67 -5.39 4.04
C PHE A 204 28.91 -6.08 2.68
N ILE A 205 28.58 -7.37 2.55
CA ILE A 205 28.70 -8.09 1.28
C ILE A 205 27.74 -7.50 0.23
N THR A 206 26.49 -7.25 0.63
CA THR A 206 25.45 -6.70 -0.26
C THR A 206 25.76 -5.27 -0.71
N PHE A 207 26.49 -4.49 0.10
CA PHE A 207 26.68 -3.05 -0.10
C PHE A 207 28.10 -2.61 -0.51
N SER A 208 28.96 -3.55 -0.93
CA SER A 208 30.33 -3.26 -1.37
C SER A 208 30.45 -2.26 -2.55
N GLY A 209 29.34 -1.98 -3.27
CA GLY A 209 29.29 -1.04 -4.38
C GLY A 209 28.70 0.35 -4.09
N LEU A 210 28.27 0.66 -2.86
CA LEU A 210 27.67 1.95 -2.53
C LEU A 210 28.71 3.01 -2.10
N SER A 211 28.43 4.27 -2.42
CA SER A 211 29.19 5.40 -1.86
C SER A 211 28.99 5.50 -0.34
N LEU A 212 29.98 6.06 0.37
CA LEU A 212 29.97 6.16 1.83
C LEU A 212 28.75 6.94 2.36
N LEU A 213 28.27 7.94 1.61
CA LEU A 213 27.05 8.68 1.93
C LEU A 213 25.80 7.79 1.83
N GLN A 214 25.70 6.94 0.80
CA GLN A 214 24.59 6.02 0.63
C GLN A 214 24.56 4.96 1.74
N LEU A 215 25.73 4.42 2.12
CA LEU A 215 25.88 3.53 3.28
C LEU A 215 25.39 4.20 4.57
N CYS A 216 25.76 5.46 4.82
CA CYS A 216 25.29 6.21 5.99
C CYS A 216 23.77 6.48 5.99
N ILE A 217 23.18 6.80 4.83
CA ILE A 217 21.73 7.02 4.72
C ILE A 217 20.98 5.71 4.98
N VAL A 218 21.43 4.60 4.39
CA VAL A 218 20.84 3.28 4.62
C VAL A 218 20.98 2.89 6.10
N ALA A 219 22.17 3.02 6.68
CA ALA A 219 22.40 2.71 8.09
C ALA A 219 21.53 3.56 9.04
N SER A 220 21.37 4.86 8.78
CA SER A 220 20.54 5.73 9.62
C SER A 220 19.05 5.37 9.55
N ARG A 221 18.54 5.02 8.35
CA ARG A 221 17.15 4.56 8.20
C ARG A 221 16.93 3.18 8.83
N VAL A 222 17.89 2.27 8.69
CA VAL A 222 17.84 0.95 9.33
C VAL A 222 17.82 1.11 10.86
N ALA A 223 18.70 1.93 11.42
CA ALA A 223 18.71 2.21 12.87
C ALA A 223 17.41 2.87 13.35
N SER A 224 16.84 3.79 12.57
CA SER A 224 15.56 4.40 12.90
C SER A 224 14.41 3.39 12.90
N LEU A 225 14.37 2.48 11.91
CA LEU A 225 13.34 1.45 11.81
C LEU A 225 13.47 0.41 12.93
N THR A 226 14.67 -0.06 13.23
CA THR A 226 14.89 -0.98 14.36
C THR A 226 14.50 -0.34 15.69
N MET A 227 14.78 0.95 15.89
CA MET A 227 14.31 1.70 17.06
C MET A 227 12.80 1.83 17.13
N GLN A 228 12.11 2.09 16.00
CA GLN A 228 10.64 2.15 15.98
C GLN A 228 10.01 0.79 16.32
N ILE A 229 10.56 -0.31 15.79
CA ILE A 229 10.10 -1.66 16.10
C ILE A 229 10.36 -2.00 17.58
N ALA A 230 11.56 -1.70 18.09
CA ALA A 230 11.91 -1.93 19.50
C ALA A 230 11.02 -1.10 20.44
N SER A 231 10.76 0.17 20.12
CA SER A 231 9.85 1.05 20.87
C SER A 231 8.42 0.53 20.85
N SER A 232 7.92 0.14 19.66
CA SER A 232 6.58 -0.44 19.51
C SER A 232 6.41 -1.71 20.33
N ARG A 233 7.45 -2.56 20.42
CA ARG A 233 7.44 -3.78 21.25
C ARG A 233 7.65 -3.50 22.74
N ALA A 234 8.46 -2.51 23.10
CA ALA A 234 8.66 -2.10 24.49
C ALA A 234 7.36 -1.54 25.11
N SER A 235 6.51 -0.86 24.32
CA SER A 235 5.17 -0.45 24.76
C SER A 235 4.24 -1.64 25.08
N ILE A 236 4.55 -2.85 24.61
CA ILE A 236 3.75 -4.06 24.85
C ILE A 236 4.20 -4.80 26.14
N VAL A 237 5.39 -4.51 26.70
CA VAL A 237 5.97 -5.30 27.81
C VAL A 237 6.40 -4.41 29.00
N LEU A 238 5.92 -4.77 30.20
CA LEU A 238 6.01 -4.03 31.46
C LEU A 238 7.42 -3.53 31.89
N THR A 239 7.55 -2.20 31.92
CA THR A 239 8.07 -1.24 32.93
C THR A 239 9.42 -1.37 33.66
N LYS A 240 10.32 -2.32 33.40
CA LYS A 240 11.76 -2.13 33.80
C LYS A 240 12.76 -2.28 32.66
N THR A 241 12.54 -3.24 31.78
CA THR A 241 13.38 -3.47 30.59
C THR A 241 13.15 -2.41 29.52
N ALA A 242 11.91 -1.94 29.34
CA ALA A 242 11.56 -0.89 28.37
C ALA A 242 12.32 0.44 28.63
N CYS A 243 12.46 0.85 29.90
CA CYS A 243 13.20 2.06 30.26
C CYS A 243 14.70 1.89 30.01
N GLN A 244 15.28 0.73 30.34
CA GLN A 244 16.68 0.42 30.00
C GLN A 244 16.91 0.42 28.48
N ILE A 245 16.00 -0.14 27.68
CA ILE A 245 16.07 -0.09 26.21
C ILE A 245 15.97 1.36 25.71
N GLN A 246 15.11 2.19 26.31
CA GLN A 246 14.98 3.60 25.93
C GLN A 246 16.20 4.44 26.32
N VAL A 247 16.84 4.16 27.47
CA VAL A 247 18.09 4.81 27.91
C VAL A 247 19.26 4.32 27.08
N MET A 248 19.38 3.00 26.84
CA MET A 248 20.40 2.44 25.96
C MET A 248 20.25 2.94 24.54
N SER A 249 19.03 3.13 24.04
CA SER A 249 18.79 3.63 22.69
C SER A 249 19.03 5.13 22.55
N LYS A 250 18.67 5.96 23.54
CA LYS A 250 19.12 7.36 23.60
C LYS A 250 20.65 7.44 23.73
N SER A 251 21.26 6.57 24.53
CA SER A 251 22.71 6.48 24.66
C SER A 251 23.36 6.02 23.35
N LEU A 252 22.79 5.06 22.62
CA LEU A 252 23.27 4.65 21.29
C LEU A 252 23.10 5.75 20.25
N PHE A 253 22.00 6.50 20.28
CA PHE A 253 21.75 7.63 19.37
C PHE A 253 22.70 8.81 19.67
N LEU A 254 22.90 9.15 20.94
CA LEU A 254 23.86 10.17 21.38
C LEU A 254 25.31 9.72 21.16
N ASN A 255 25.60 8.45 21.40
CA ASN A 255 26.90 7.86 21.14
C ASN A 255 27.15 7.73 19.63
N PHE A 256 26.15 7.55 18.77
CA PHE A 256 26.36 7.48 17.32
C PHE A 256 27.00 8.77 16.77
N PHE A 257 26.66 9.93 17.34
CA PHE A 257 27.32 11.20 17.02
C PHE A 257 28.75 11.32 17.58
N THR A 258 29.06 10.68 18.72
CA THR A 258 30.43 10.64 19.28
C THR A 258 31.26 9.46 18.75
N CYS A 259 30.64 8.47 18.10
CA CYS A 259 31.25 7.17 17.82
C CYS A 259 32.05 7.12 16.52
N LEU A 260 32.02 8.13 15.63
CA LEU A 260 32.87 8.05 14.43
C LEU A 260 34.38 8.08 14.78
N SER A 261 34.76 8.80 15.83
CA SER A 261 36.12 8.76 16.38
C SER A 261 36.34 7.52 17.25
N PHE A 262 35.35 7.12 18.06
CA PHE A 262 35.45 5.98 18.96
C PHE A 262 35.52 4.63 18.23
N LEU A 263 34.77 4.46 17.14
CA LEU A 263 34.79 3.26 16.30
C LEU A 263 36.14 3.11 15.57
N LYS A 264 36.74 4.22 15.12
CA LYS A 264 38.12 4.23 14.60
C LYS A 264 39.15 3.84 15.67
N ILE A 265 38.96 4.31 16.91
CA ILE A 265 39.83 3.96 18.04
C ILE A 265 39.65 2.48 18.43
N GLN A 266 38.43 1.97 18.49
CA GLN A 266 38.12 0.57 18.80
C GLN A 266 38.70 -0.37 17.74
N ILE A 267 38.53 -0.07 16.45
CA ILE A 267 39.14 -0.84 15.35
C ILE A 267 40.68 -0.82 15.45
N ARG A 268 41.28 0.34 15.78
CA ARG A 268 42.73 0.43 16.00
C ARG A 268 43.19 -0.40 17.21
N ILE A 269 42.47 -0.37 18.32
CA ILE A 269 42.79 -1.16 19.51
C ILE A 269 42.71 -2.65 19.19
N ILE A 270 41.64 -3.09 18.51
CA ILE A 270 41.47 -4.50 18.10
C ILE A 270 42.58 -4.93 17.13
N LEU A 271 42.97 -4.09 16.17
CA LEU A 271 44.08 -4.38 15.27
C LEU A 271 45.44 -4.43 15.98
N VAL A 272 45.66 -3.58 16.98
CA VAL A 272 46.89 -3.60 17.80
C VAL A 272 46.93 -4.84 18.69
N LEU A 273 45.82 -5.16 19.38
CA LEU A 273 45.71 -6.37 20.21
C LEU A 273 45.84 -7.64 19.36
N GLY A 274 45.23 -7.68 18.17
CA GLY A 274 45.35 -8.80 17.24
C GLY A 274 46.77 -8.99 16.68
N ARG A 275 47.58 -7.92 16.60
CA ARG A 275 49.02 -8.02 16.28
C ARG A 275 49.86 -8.47 17.46
N MET A 276 49.47 -8.15 18.70
CA MET A 276 50.15 -8.61 19.91
C MET A 276 49.90 -10.07 20.22
N VAL A 277 48.73 -10.63 19.85
CA VAL A 277 48.40 -12.04 20.07
C VAL A 277 49.05 -12.97 19.03
N ASN A 278 49.51 -12.42 17.90
CA ASN A 278 50.19 -13.15 16.84
C ASN A 278 51.74 -12.98 16.86
N LEU A 279 52.31 -12.50 17.98
CA LEU A 279 53.75 -12.47 18.30
C LEU A 279 53.97 -13.19 19.63
#